data_AF-A0A7H1B6I5-F1
#
_entry.id   AF-A0A7H1B6I5-F1
#
_cell.length_a   1.000
_cell.length_b   1.000
_cell.length_c   1.000
_cell.angle_alpha   90.00
_cell.angle_beta   90.00
_cell.angle_gamma   90.00
#
_symmetry.space_group_name_H-M   'P 1'
#
loop_
_entity.id
_entity.type
_entity.pdbx_description
1 polymer ?
#
loop_
_entity_poly.entity_id
_entity_poly.type
_entity_poly.pdbx_seq_one_letter_code
_entity_poly.pdbx_strand_id
1 'polypeptide(L)'
;MSALLRPGAHRAAGVADDAAVVAALLRVEAAWARALVAAGTATDREAERVAQAAAALEPDPGALAADAEAAGNPVVPLVKRLRAAAGDASGAVHRGLTSQDVLDTALMLLARDAVARLRADLVATGDRIAALARTHRDDVAVARTLTQWAVPTTFGLRAAQWLAGVAEAVTRLDALRFPVQYGGAAGTRALLTHLAGPGAAAAPAAFAGALGLAPAGLPWHTRRTPVTAIGDALATATDALGVLAADVLLLGRPETAEVRETGAPGRGGSSTMPHKRNPVLSVLVHAAAQQAPGLAAQLHHCAAGAVDERPDGAWHAEWPALARLLELAVTAGGQAAELVAGLRVDTGAMARRAEHAAPDLLAERGVSREPGGLAERGGSREPGGPSEQDGAAERGVSREPSGPAEQDGPAEQDGPAEGGASRELGGPAEPDGPADQYRPTAPGVRGYLGEAGALVDAAVAAWEAQRD
;
A
#
# COMPACT_ATOMS: atom_id res chain seq x y z
N MET A 1 16.50 -12.70 -7.31
CA MET A 1 16.94 -11.59 -6.42
C MET A 1 16.97 -12.03 -4.96
N SER A 2 17.91 -11.52 -4.15
CA SER A 2 18.00 -11.87 -2.71
C SER A 2 16.74 -11.43 -1.94
N ALA A 3 16.13 -12.36 -1.20
CA ALA A 3 15.02 -12.06 -0.30
C ALA A 3 15.47 -11.35 0.99
N LEU A 4 16.78 -11.33 1.29
CA LEU A 4 17.31 -10.75 2.53
C LEU A 4 17.10 -9.23 2.62
N LEU A 5 17.10 -8.53 1.49
CA LEU A 5 16.84 -7.08 1.42
C LEU A 5 15.34 -6.75 1.28
N ARG A 6 14.47 -7.76 1.41
CA ARG A 6 13.01 -7.62 1.30
C ARG A 6 12.33 -8.33 2.48
N PRO A 7 12.43 -7.80 3.71
CA PRO A 7 11.85 -8.44 4.88
C PRO A 7 10.35 -8.70 4.69
N GLY A 8 9.95 -9.96 4.88
CA GLY A 8 8.58 -10.41 4.63
C GLY A 8 8.35 -11.01 3.25
N ALA A 9 9.32 -11.01 2.32
CA ALA A 9 9.15 -11.59 0.98
C ALA A 9 8.72 -13.06 0.96
N HIS A 10 9.04 -13.84 2.01
CA HIS A 10 8.53 -15.21 2.17
C HIS A 10 7.00 -15.28 2.21
N ARG A 11 6.32 -14.19 2.60
CA ARG A 11 4.87 -14.10 2.53
C ARG A 11 4.42 -14.18 1.08
N ALA A 12 5.06 -13.51 0.15
CA ALA A 12 4.71 -13.56 -1.27
C ALA A 12 5.27 -14.78 -2.03
N ALA A 13 5.74 -15.83 -1.34
CA ALA A 13 6.16 -17.06 -2.01
C ALA A 13 5.02 -17.62 -2.88
N GLY A 14 5.37 -18.02 -4.11
CA GLY A 14 4.43 -18.54 -5.11
C GLY A 14 3.56 -17.48 -5.79
N VAL A 15 3.72 -16.18 -5.49
CA VAL A 15 2.91 -15.11 -6.10
C VAL A 15 3.38 -14.79 -7.52
N ALA A 16 4.67 -14.50 -7.67
CA ALA A 16 5.28 -14.13 -8.95
C ALA A 16 6.78 -14.46 -9.00
N ASP A 17 7.22 -15.41 -8.17
CA ASP A 17 8.59 -15.94 -8.26
C ASP A 17 8.76 -16.83 -9.51
N ASP A 18 10.02 -17.12 -9.86
CA ASP A 18 10.33 -17.81 -11.11
C ASP A 18 9.64 -19.18 -11.22
N ALA A 19 9.49 -19.89 -10.10
CA ALA A 19 8.79 -21.18 -10.06
C ALA A 19 7.29 -21.01 -10.34
N ALA A 20 6.65 -19.98 -9.76
CA ALA A 20 5.25 -19.65 -10.04
C ALA A 20 5.04 -19.25 -11.51
N VAL A 21 5.96 -18.46 -12.09
CA VAL A 21 5.91 -18.07 -13.50
C VAL A 21 6.00 -19.31 -14.40
N VAL A 22 6.98 -20.19 -14.17
CA VAL A 22 7.12 -21.45 -14.91
C VAL A 22 5.84 -22.29 -14.84
N ALA A 23 5.31 -22.48 -13.64
CA ALA A 23 4.09 -23.26 -13.44
C ALA A 23 2.89 -22.64 -14.18
N ALA A 24 2.75 -21.31 -14.15
CA ALA A 24 1.68 -20.61 -14.86
C ALA A 24 1.81 -20.76 -16.38
N LEU A 25 3.02 -20.65 -16.94
CA LEU A 25 3.26 -20.86 -18.37
C LEU A 25 2.89 -22.29 -18.81
N LEU A 26 3.26 -23.30 -18.02
CA LEU A 26 2.92 -24.71 -18.28
C LEU A 26 1.41 -24.96 -18.20
N ARG A 27 0.73 -24.35 -17.20
CA ARG A 27 -0.75 -24.39 -17.09
C ARG A 27 -1.42 -23.80 -18.32
N VAL A 28 -0.88 -22.72 -18.88
CA VAL A 28 -1.41 -22.09 -20.09
C VAL A 28 -1.29 -23.02 -21.29
N GLU A 29 -0.12 -23.61 -21.54
CA GLU A 29 0.07 -24.55 -22.66
C GLU A 29 -0.85 -25.78 -22.55
N ALA A 30 -0.99 -26.35 -21.36
CA ALA A 30 -1.89 -27.48 -21.11
C ALA A 30 -3.37 -27.10 -21.33
N ALA A 31 -3.79 -25.92 -20.88
CA ALA A 31 -5.15 -25.43 -21.09
C ALA A 31 -5.42 -25.12 -22.57
N TRP A 32 -4.42 -24.60 -23.28
CA TRP A 32 -4.54 -24.34 -24.71
C TRP A 32 -4.68 -25.63 -25.51
N ALA A 33 -3.92 -26.69 -25.19
CA ALA A 33 -4.07 -27.99 -25.84
C ALA A 33 -5.51 -28.54 -25.69
N ARG A 34 -6.16 -28.34 -24.54
CA ARG A 34 -7.59 -28.66 -24.36
C ARG A 34 -8.51 -27.78 -25.20
N ALA A 35 -8.21 -26.49 -25.32
CA ALA A 35 -9.00 -25.58 -26.17
C ALA A 35 -8.91 -25.94 -27.67
N LEU A 36 -7.78 -26.50 -28.12
CA LEU A 36 -7.62 -27.00 -29.49
C LEU A 36 -8.52 -28.21 -29.80
N VAL A 37 -8.88 -29.02 -28.80
CA VAL A 37 -9.87 -30.09 -28.95
C VAL A 37 -11.25 -29.52 -29.25
N ALA A 38 -11.68 -28.51 -28.50
CA ALA A 38 -12.94 -27.80 -28.77
C ALA A 38 -12.96 -27.15 -30.16
N ALA A 39 -11.79 -26.75 -30.67
CA ALA A 39 -11.63 -26.23 -32.03
C ALA A 39 -11.53 -27.31 -33.12
N GLY A 40 -11.51 -28.59 -32.76
CA GLY A 40 -11.37 -29.71 -33.71
C GLY A 40 -9.98 -29.85 -34.33
N THR A 41 -8.94 -29.25 -33.72
CA THR A 41 -7.56 -29.27 -34.24
C THR A 41 -6.59 -30.07 -33.39
N ALA A 42 -7.05 -30.69 -32.31
CA ALA A 42 -6.32 -31.68 -31.52
C ALA A 42 -7.30 -32.76 -31.04
N THR A 43 -6.77 -33.92 -30.71
CA THR A 43 -7.52 -35.03 -30.09
C THR A 43 -7.46 -34.94 -28.56
N ASP A 44 -8.42 -35.55 -27.87
CA ASP A 44 -8.39 -35.68 -26.40
C ASP A 44 -7.10 -36.31 -25.90
N ARG A 45 -6.60 -37.33 -26.63
CA ARG A 45 -5.34 -38.00 -26.32
C ARG A 45 -4.15 -37.04 -26.41
N GLU A 46 -4.05 -36.22 -27.45
CA GLU A 46 -2.97 -35.24 -27.57
C GLU A 46 -3.03 -34.20 -26.43
N ALA A 47 -4.23 -33.68 -26.12
CA ALA A 47 -4.41 -32.72 -25.04
C ALA A 47 -4.02 -33.29 -23.67
N GLU A 48 -4.42 -34.53 -23.39
CA GLU A 48 -4.06 -35.24 -22.16
C GLU A 48 -2.54 -35.50 -22.07
N ARG A 49 -1.91 -35.89 -23.18
CA ARG A 49 -0.45 -36.07 -23.24
C ARG A 49 0.32 -34.77 -22.99
N VAL A 50 -0.14 -33.65 -23.54
CA VAL A 50 0.45 -32.32 -23.25
C VAL A 50 0.24 -31.96 -21.78
N ALA A 51 -0.95 -32.20 -21.21
CA ALA A 51 -1.21 -31.92 -19.81
C ALA A 51 -0.31 -32.75 -18.86
N GLN A 52 -0.14 -34.05 -19.14
CA GLN A 52 0.78 -34.92 -18.40
C GLN A 52 2.24 -34.46 -18.51
N ALA A 53 2.69 -34.11 -19.72
CA ALA A 53 4.02 -33.57 -19.93
C ALA A 53 4.24 -32.26 -19.19
N ALA A 54 3.27 -31.35 -19.22
CA ALA A 54 3.33 -30.07 -18.50
C ALA A 54 3.36 -30.28 -16.98
N ALA A 55 2.61 -31.26 -16.45
CA ALA A 55 2.60 -31.57 -15.02
C ALA A 55 3.88 -32.24 -14.52
N ALA A 56 4.56 -33.01 -15.38
CA ALA A 56 5.80 -33.73 -15.03
C ALA A 56 7.08 -32.91 -15.30
N LEU A 57 7.00 -31.81 -16.05
CA LEU A 57 8.16 -31.01 -16.42
C LEU A 57 8.54 -30.06 -15.28
N GLU A 58 9.74 -30.26 -14.73
CA GLU A 58 10.32 -29.42 -13.69
C GLU A 58 11.59 -28.72 -14.21
N PRO A 59 11.45 -27.67 -15.04
CA PRO A 59 12.61 -26.98 -15.57
C PRO A 59 13.26 -26.14 -14.46
N ASP A 60 14.58 -26.22 -14.32
CA ASP A 60 15.31 -25.31 -13.43
C ASP A 60 15.07 -23.85 -13.87
N PRO A 61 14.50 -23.00 -12.99
CA PRO A 61 14.15 -21.63 -13.37
C PRO A 61 15.37 -20.79 -13.73
N GLY A 62 16.52 -21.01 -13.09
CA GLY A 62 17.76 -20.30 -13.39
C GLY A 62 18.28 -20.59 -14.80
N ALA A 63 18.33 -21.86 -15.18
CA ALA A 63 18.70 -22.29 -16.52
C ALA A 63 17.68 -21.82 -17.57
N LEU A 64 16.38 -21.83 -17.25
CA LEU A 64 15.35 -21.31 -18.16
C LEU A 64 15.49 -19.79 -18.36
N ALA A 65 15.80 -19.04 -17.30
CA ALA A 65 16.04 -17.61 -17.36
C ALA A 65 17.27 -17.27 -18.21
N ALA A 66 18.35 -18.05 -18.09
CA ALA A 66 19.52 -17.91 -18.97
C ALA A 66 19.17 -18.18 -20.45
N ASP A 67 18.41 -19.24 -20.73
CA ASP A 67 17.97 -19.55 -22.09
C ASP A 67 17.01 -18.50 -22.67
N ALA A 68 16.26 -17.79 -21.81
CA ALA A 68 15.27 -16.80 -22.22
C ALA A 68 15.89 -15.58 -22.93
N GLU A 69 17.15 -15.25 -22.62
CA GLU A 69 17.87 -14.12 -23.24
C GLU A 69 17.94 -14.26 -24.77
N ALA A 70 18.23 -15.48 -25.26
CA ALA A 70 18.37 -15.74 -26.69
C ALA A 70 17.07 -15.49 -27.49
N ALA A 71 15.91 -15.52 -26.84
CA ALA A 71 14.61 -15.30 -27.46
C ALA A 71 13.93 -13.98 -27.00
N GLY A 72 14.52 -13.27 -26.03
CA GLY A 72 13.90 -12.15 -25.33
C GLY A 72 12.68 -12.51 -24.48
N ASN A 73 12.35 -13.81 -24.30
CA ASN A 73 11.21 -14.24 -23.51
C ASN A 73 11.37 -15.70 -23.02
N PRO A 74 10.77 -16.07 -21.88
CA PRO A 74 10.91 -17.41 -21.32
C PRO A 74 10.07 -18.49 -22.04
N VAL A 75 9.13 -18.10 -22.91
CA VAL A 75 8.16 -19.03 -23.51
C VAL A 75 8.82 -19.91 -24.56
N VAL A 76 9.67 -19.36 -25.42
CA VAL A 76 10.36 -20.14 -26.47
C VAL A 76 11.17 -21.32 -25.91
N PRO A 77 12.10 -21.12 -24.95
CA PRO A 77 12.85 -22.25 -24.39
C PRO A 77 11.95 -23.21 -23.59
N LEU A 78 10.90 -22.72 -22.92
CA LEU A 78 9.94 -23.59 -22.22
C LEU A 78 9.19 -24.49 -23.20
N VAL A 79 8.64 -23.93 -24.28
CA VAL A 79 7.91 -24.66 -25.32
C VAL A 79 8.80 -25.72 -25.98
N LYS A 80 10.08 -25.43 -26.19
CA LYS A 80 11.05 -26.41 -26.69
C LYS A 80 11.17 -27.62 -25.74
N ARG A 81 11.29 -27.38 -24.43
CA ARG A 81 11.36 -28.44 -23.41
C ARG A 81 10.03 -29.22 -23.34
N LEU A 82 8.90 -28.53 -23.36
CA LEU A 82 7.57 -29.14 -23.32
C LEU A 82 7.27 -29.99 -24.57
N ARG A 83 7.66 -29.55 -25.77
CA ARG A 83 7.54 -30.35 -27.00
C ARG A 83 8.33 -31.66 -26.91
N ALA A 84 9.55 -31.60 -26.39
CA ALA A 84 10.36 -32.81 -26.19
C ALA A 84 9.68 -33.78 -25.20
N ALA A 85 9.11 -33.27 -24.11
CA ALA A 85 8.38 -34.07 -23.13
C ALA A 85 7.05 -34.64 -23.66
N ALA A 86 6.35 -33.90 -24.51
CA ALA A 86 5.05 -34.30 -25.09
C ALA A 86 5.17 -35.40 -26.17
N GLY A 87 6.35 -35.56 -26.79
CA GLY A 87 6.62 -36.62 -27.75
C GLY A 87 5.71 -36.56 -29.00
N ASP A 88 4.91 -37.60 -29.20
CA ASP A 88 3.96 -37.71 -30.32
C ASP A 88 2.90 -36.58 -30.32
N ALA A 89 2.57 -36.03 -29.15
CA ALA A 89 1.65 -34.89 -29.01
C ALA A 89 2.32 -33.51 -29.17
N SER A 90 3.62 -33.44 -29.52
CA SER A 90 4.38 -32.18 -29.64
C SER A 90 3.76 -31.17 -30.60
N GLY A 91 3.02 -31.63 -31.61
CA GLY A 91 2.32 -30.77 -32.56
C GLY A 91 1.22 -29.92 -31.94
N ALA A 92 0.60 -30.37 -30.84
CA ALA A 92 -0.44 -29.62 -30.13
C ALA A 92 0.14 -28.53 -29.22
N VAL A 93 1.40 -28.65 -28.80
CA VAL A 93 2.09 -27.66 -27.95
C VAL A 93 2.30 -26.35 -28.72
N HIS A 94 1.80 -25.24 -28.15
CA HIS A 94 1.93 -23.89 -28.69
C HIS A 94 1.30 -23.66 -30.08
N ARG A 95 0.44 -24.56 -30.56
CA ARG A 95 -0.13 -24.47 -31.92
C ARG A 95 -1.03 -23.25 -32.04
N GLY A 96 -0.68 -22.30 -32.91
CA GLY A 96 -1.49 -21.11 -33.15
C GLY A 96 -1.34 -20.00 -32.10
N LEU A 97 -0.54 -20.21 -31.07
CA LEU A 97 -0.17 -19.18 -30.10
C LEU A 97 1.07 -18.41 -30.57
N THR A 98 1.28 -17.25 -29.97
CA THR A 98 2.58 -16.60 -29.92
C THR A 98 3.10 -16.52 -28.48
N SER A 99 4.39 -16.29 -28.26
CA SER A 99 4.99 -16.18 -26.91
C SER A 99 4.21 -15.25 -25.99
N GLN A 100 3.75 -14.12 -26.52
CA GLN A 100 2.99 -13.15 -25.74
C GLN A 100 1.61 -13.65 -25.32
N ASP A 101 0.95 -14.52 -26.10
CA ASP A 101 -0.31 -15.14 -25.67
C ASP A 101 -0.14 -15.96 -24.39
N VAL A 102 0.97 -16.71 -24.32
CA VAL A 102 1.28 -17.56 -23.18
C VAL A 102 1.66 -16.71 -21.97
N LEU A 103 2.59 -15.77 -22.14
CA LEU A 103 3.11 -14.98 -21.03
C LEU A 103 2.05 -14.04 -20.45
N ASP A 104 1.31 -13.30 -21.28
CA ASP A 104 0.27 -12.40 -20.77
C ASP A 104 -0.85 -13.17 -20.07
N THR A 105 -1.25 -14.34 -20.59
CA THR A 105 -2.24 -15.19 -19.90
C THR A 105 -1.70 -15.74 -18.57
N ALA A 106 -0.42 -16.12 -18.52
CA ALA A 106 0.21 -16.57 -17.29
C ALA A 106 0.29 -15.46 -16.24
N LEU A 107 0.62 -14.23 -16.64
CA LEU A 107 0.59 -13.06 -15.75
C LEU A 107 -0.81 -12.79 -15.21
N MET A 108 -1.87 -12.99 -16.01
CA MET A 108 -3.25 -12.86 -15.54
C MET A 108 -3.64 -13.95 -14.53
N LEU A 109 -3.13 -15.18 -14.67
CA LEU A 109 -3.31 -16.24 -13.67
C LEU A 109 -2.67 -15.84 -12.33
N LEU A 110 -1.41 -15.42 -12.38
CA LEU A 110 -0.67 -15.00 -11.18
C LEU A 110 -1.33 -13.80 -10.51
N ALA A 111 -1.75 -12.80 -11.30
CA ALA A 111 -2.43 -11.62 -10.79
C ALA A 111 -3.77 -11.96 -10.13
N ARG A 112 -4.59 -12.83 -10.75
CA ARG A 112 -5.85 -13.29 -10.13
C ARG A 112 -5.60 -13.95 -8.78
N ASP A 113 -4.65 -14.88 -8.73
CA ASP A 113 -4.37 -15.65 -7.51
C ASP A 113 -3.78 -14.75 -6.40
N ALA A 114 -2.92 -13.79 -6.77
CA ALA A 114 -2.38 -12.78 -5.88
C ALA A 114 -3.46 -11.82 -5.34
N VAL A 115 -4.35 -11.33 -6.21
CA VAL A 115 -5.46 -10.44 -5.86
C VAL A 115 -6.43 -11.14 -4.91
N ALA A 116 -6.76 -12.41 -5.16
CA ALA A 116 -7.61 -13.19 -4.27
C ALA A 116 -7.02 -13.29 -2.86
N ARG A 117 -5.70 -13.52 -2.76
CA ARG A 117 -4.99 -13.56 -1.49
C ARG A 117 -4.95 -12.20 -0.79
N LEU A 118 -4.60 -11.14 -1.52
CA LEU A 118 -4.61 -9.77 -0.99
C LEU A 118 -6.01 -9.39 -0.50
N ARG A 119 -7.06 -9.69 -1.27
CA ARG A 119 -8.45 -9.44 -0.88
C ARG A 119 -8.78 -10.12 0.45
N ALA A 120 -8.39 -11.39 0.63
CA ALA A 120 -8.62 -12.10 1.89
C ALA A 120 -7.92 -11.41 3.08
N ASP A 121 -6.68 -10.95 2.89
CA ASP A 121 -5.95 -10.20 3.92
C ASP A 121 -6.60 -8.82 4.19
N LEU A 122 -7.10 -8.13 3.17
CA LEU A 122 -7.82 -6.85 3.32
C LEU A 122 -9.15 -7.04 4.05
N VAL A 123 -9.91 -8.10 3.76
CA VAL A 123 -11.15 -8.42 4.48
C VAL A 123 -10.84 -8.71 5.95
N ALA A 124 -9.83 -9.52 6.25
CA ALA A 124 -9.42 -9.78 7.62
C ALA A 124 -8.95 -8.51 8.35
N THR A 125 -8.30 -7.61 7.61
CA THR A 125 -7.86 -6.30 8.11
C THR A 125 -9.07 -5.40 8.41
N GLY A 126 -9.99 -5.26 7.46
CA GLY A 126 -11.20 -4.46 7.58
C GLY A 126 -12.10 -4.92 8.72
N ASP A 127 -12.31 -6.23 8.89
CA ASP A 127 -13.09 -6.77 10.01
C ASP A 127 -12.52 -6.39 11.38
N ARG A 128 -11.19 -6.41 11.51
CA ARG A 128 -10.50 -6.03 12.74
C ARG A 128 -10.55 -4.52 12.97
N ILE A 129 -10.40 -3.72 11.92
CA ILE A 129 -10.55 -2.26 12.00
C ILE A 129 -11.99 -1.90 12.38
N ALA A 130 -13.00 -2.56 11.79
CA ALA A 130 -14.40 -2.36 12.14
C ALA A 130 -14.68 -2.69 13.62
N ALA A 131 -14.09 -3.77 14.13
CA ALA A 131 -14.17 -4.11 15.55
C ALA A 131 -13.51 -3.03 16.44
N LEU A 132 -12.33 -2.51 16.06
CA LEU A 132 -11.68 -1.41 16.77
C LEU A 132 -12.53 -0.13 16.73
N ALA A 133 -13.08 0.20 15.56
CA ALA A 133 -13.93 1.37 15.37
C ALA A 133 -15.16 1.32 16.28
N ARG A 134 -15.85 0.18 16.34
CA ARG A 134 -16.98 -0.04 17.27
C ARG A 134 -16.57 0.01 18.74
N THR A 135 -15.49 -0.68 19.10
CA THR A 135 -15.03 -0.77 20.49
C THR A 135 -14.66 0.60 21.06
N HIS A 136 -14.03 1.43 20.23
CA HIS A 136 -13.52 2.74 20.61
C HIS A 136 -14.32 3.89 20.03
N ARG A 137 -15.60 3.63 19.71
CA ARG A 137 -16.53 4.57 19.04
C ARG A 137 -16.50 5.95 19.69
N ASP A 138 -16.57 5.99 21.00
CA ASP A 138 -16.71 7.20 21.83
C ASP A 138 -15.46 7.51 22.68
N ASP A 139 -14.34 6.80 22.44
CA ASP A 139 -13.10 7.04 23.16
C ASP A 139 -12.39 8.28 22.62
N VAL A 140 -12.47 9.37 23.40
CA VAL A 140 -11.94 10.69 23.02
C VAL A 140 -10.44 10.66 22.83
N ALA A 141 -10.00 11.30 21.74
CA ALA A 141 -8.62 11.55 21.41
C ALA A 141 -8.45 12.98 20.87
N VAL A 142 -7.21 13.42 20.76
CA VAL A 142 -6.86 14.69 20.11
C VAL A 142 -6.80 14.49 18.60
N ALA A 143 -7.54 15.29 17.83
CA ALA A 143 -7.35 15.36 16.38
C ALA A 143 -6.08 16.15 16.06
N ARG A 144 -5.44 15.80 14.95
CA ARG A 144 -4.20 16.45 14.50
C ARG A 144 -4.37 16.93 13.06
N THR A 145 -4.25 18.23 12.84
CA THR A 145 -4.28 18.86 11.51
C THR A 145 -2.96 19.55 11.27
N LEU A 146 -2.31 19.29 10.13
CA LEU A 146 -0.97 19.82 9.83
C LEU A 146 0.02 19.59 10.99
N THR A 147 -0.03 18.40 11.61
CA THR A 147 0.77 17.98 12.79
C THR A 147 0.42 18.66 14.13
N GLN A 148 -0.49 19.63 14.15
CA GLN A 148 -0.88 20.39 15.34
C GLN A 148 -2.20 19.90 15.93
N TRP A 149 -2.42 20.14 17.22
CA TRP A 149 -3.71 19.86 17.86
C TRP A 149 -4.83 20.68 17.21
N ALA A 150 -5.96 20.03 16.99
CA ALA A 150 -7.17 20.64 16.47
C ALA A 150 -8.33 20.44 17.47
N VAL A 151 -9.54 20.20 17.01
CA VAL A 151 -10.68 19.85 17.88
C VAL A 151 -10.57 18.40 18.41
N PRO A 152 -11.34 18.01 19.44
CA PRO A 152 -11.43 16.61 19.87
C PRO A 152 -11.98 15.71 18.76
N THR A 153 -11.57 14.44 18.78
CA THR A 153 -12.10 13.36 17.92
C THR A 153 -12.25 12.09 18.76
N THR A 154 -12.55 10.95 18.13
CA THR A 154 -12.50 9.64 18.79
C THR A 154 -11.51 8.72 18.08
N PHE A 155 -10.94 7.75 18.81
CA PHE A 155 -10.16 6.71 18.16
C PHE A 155 -11.02 5.89 17.20
N GLY A 156 -12.30 5.67 17.53
CA GLY A 156 -13.27 5.04 16.65
C GLY A 156 -13.36 5.73 15.30
N LEU A 157 -13.48 7.06 15.26
CA LEU A 157 -13.54 7.81 14.00
C LEU A 157 -12.24 7.68 13.19
N ARG A 158 -11.07 7.67 13.85
CA ARG A 158 -9.79 7.42 13.17
C ARG A 158 -9.76 6.02 12.53
N ALA A 159 -10.18 4.99 13.28
CA ALA A 159 -10.28 3.63 12.77
C ALA A 159 -11.30 3.52 11.62
N ALA A 160 -12.43 4.22 11.70
CA ALA A 160 -13.42 4.29 10.62
C ALA A 160 -12.85 4.88 9.33
N GLN A 161 -11.93 5.86 9.41
CA GLN A 161 -11.25 6.39 8.23
C GLN A 161 -10.29 5.37 7.60
N TRP A 162 -9.57 4.58 8.41
CA TRP A 162 -8.79 3.46 7.87
C TRP A 162 -9.69 2.41 7.21
N LEU A 163 -10.86 2.13 7.80
CA LEU A 163 -11.84 1.18 7.26
C LEU A 163 -12.35 1.61 5.90
N ALA A 164 -12.66 2.89 5.72
CA ALA A 164 -13.11 3.44 4.45
C ALA A 164 -12.06 3.25 3.33
N GLY A 165 -10.78 3.46 3.64
CA GLY A 165 -9.68 3.21 2.69
C GLY A 165 -9.57 1.73 2.31
N VAL A 166 -9.69 0.82 3.28
CA VAL A 166 -9.69 -0.63 3.02
C VAL A 166 -10.91 -1.06 2.20
N ALA A 167 -12.09 -0.49 2.47
CA ALA A 167 -13.31 -0.75 1.72
C ALA A 167 -13.18 -0.36 0.24
N GLU A 168 -12.65 0.84 -0.04
CA GLU A 168 -12.39 1.28 -1.42
C GLU A 168 -11.39 0.35 -2.12
N ALA A 169 -10.32 -0.07 -1.43
CA ALA A 169 -9.36 -1.02 -1.98
C ALA A 169 -10.01 -2.36 -2.37
N VAL A 170 -10.89 -2.91 -1.51
CA VAL A 170 -11.64 -4.14 -1.82
C VAL A 170 -12.53 -3.94 -3.05
N THR A 171 -13.26 -2.82 -3.15
CA THR A 171 -14.08 -2.50 -4.33
C THR A 171 -13.26 -2.48 -5.61
N ARG A 172 -12.06 -1.90 -5.58
CA ARG A 172 -11.16 -1.84 -6.74
C ARG A 172 -10.66 -3.22 -7.16
N LEU A 173 -10.33 -4.08 -6.19
CA LEU A 173 -9.90 -5.45 -6.46
C LEU A 173 -11.04 -6.29 -7.04
N ASP A 174 -12.27 -6.14 -6.52
CA ASP A 174 -13.44 -6.91 -6.96
C ASP A 174 -13.93 -6.49 -8.36
N ALA A 175 -13.63 -5.26 -8.77
CA ALA A 175 -13.90 -4.79 -10.12
C ALA A 175 -12.92 -5.34 -11.17
N LEU A 176 -11.81 -5.98 -10.76
CA LEU A 176 -10.81 -6.47 -11.71
C LEU A 176 -11.35 -7.61 -12.57
N ARG A 177 -10.89 -7.62 -13.81
CA ARG A 177 -11.12 -8.71 -14.77
C ARG A 177 -9.77 -9.21 -15.25
N PHE A 178 -9.61 -10.53 -15.24
CA PHE A 178 -8.37 -11.21 -15.67
C PHE A 178 -8.64 -11.95 -16.97
N PRO A 179 -8.46 -11.31 -18.14
CA PRO A 179 -8.74 -11.93 -19.43
C PRO A 179 -7.61 -12.88 -19.86
N VAL A 180 -7.93 -13.97 -20.56
CA VAL A 180 -6.91 -14.67 -21.36
C VAL A 180 -6.38 -13.77 -22.47
N GLN A 181 -5.14 -13.99 -22.90
CA GLN A 181 -4.59 -13.41 -24.12
C GLN A 181 -4.51 -14.48 -25.20
N TYR A 182 -5.21 -14.25 -26.32
CA TYR A 182 -5.11 -15.11 -27.49
C TYR A 182 -5.33 -14.28 -28.76
N GLY A 183 -4.25 -13.99 -29.47
CA GLY A 183 -4.26 -13.28 -30.74
C GLY A 183 -3.44 -13.96 -31.85
N GLY A 184 -2.60 -14.95 -31.53
CA GLY A 184 -1.63 -15.48 -32.48
C GLY A 184 -0.57 -14.43 -32.83
N ALA A 185 0.18 -14.65 -33.92
CA ALA A 185 1.38 -13.89 -34.25
C ALA A 185 1.21 -12.36 -34.29
N ALA A 186 0.07 -11.86 -34.78
CA ALA A 186 -0.20 -10.44 -35.00
C ALA A 186 -1.64 -10.05 -34.62
N GLY A 187 -2.25 -10.74 -33.65
CA GLY A 187 -3.63 -10.45 -33.22
C GLY A 187 -4.75 -10.95 -34.15
N THR A 188 -4.44 -11.54 -35.31
CA THR A 188 -5.45 -11.98 -36.29
C THR A 188 -5.95 -13.41 -36.11
N ARG A 189 -5.29 -14.21 -35.26
CA ARG A 189 -5.58 -15.65 -35.04
C ARG A 189 -5.53 -16.51 -36.32
N ALA A 190 -4.84 -16.03 -37.36
CA ALA A 190 -4.90 -16.59 -38.71
C ALA A 190 -4.62 -18.11 -38.80
N LEU A 191 -3.61 -18.61 -38.08
CA LEU A 191 -3.25 -20.03 -38.15
C LEU A 191 -4.37 -20.95 -37.67
N LEU A 192 -5.01 -20.64 -36.54
CA LEU A 192 -6.09 -21.51 -36.04
C LEU A 192 -7.32 -21.43 -36.93
N THR A 193 -7.68 -20.23 -37.40
CA THR A 193 -8.77 -20.05 -38.36
C THR A 193 -8.56 -20.86 -39.64
N HIS A 194 -7.32 -20.91 -40.13
CA HIS A 194 -6.97 -21.70 -41.30
C HIS A 194 -7.12 -23.21 -41.05
N LEU A 195 -6.67 -23.71 -39.89
CA LEU A 195 -6.69 -25.14 -39.57
C LEU A 195 -8.09 -25.64 -39.16
N ALA A 196 -8.85 -24.84 -38.42
CA ALA A 196 -10.11 -25.24 -37.79
C ALA A 196 -11.37 -24.78 -38.53
N GLY A 197 -11.24 -23.80 -39.45
CA GLY A 197 -12.39 -23.15 -40.07
C GLY A 197 -13.38 -22.62 -39.02
N PRO A 198 -14.69 -22.94 -39.12
CA PRO A 198 -15.69 -22.53 -38.13
C PRO A 198 -15.41 -22.97 -36.69
N GLY A 199 -14.66 -24.06 -36.49
CA GLY A 199 -14.30 -24.57 -35.16
C GLY A 199 -13.42 -23.61 -34.35
N ALA A 200 -12.66 -22.73 -35.02
CA ALA A 200 -11.77 -21.76 -34.37
C ALA A 200 -12.50 -20.86 -33.36
N ALA A 201 -13.78 -20.56 -33.59
CA ALA A 201 -14.58 -19.68 -32.75
C ALA A 201 -14.82 -20.23 -31.33
N ALA A 202 -14.72 -21.56 -31.13
CA ALA A 202 -14.89 -22.20 -29.82
C ALA A 202 -13.65 -22.06 -28.92
N ALA A 203 -12.46 -21.90 -29.51
CA ALA A 203 -11.20 -21.95 -28.77
C ALA A 203 -11.05 -20.87 -27.68
N PRO A 204 -11.39 -19.58 -27.91
CA PRO A 204 -11.20 -18.55 -26.88
C PRO A 204 -12.03 -18.79 -25.61
N ALA A 205 -13.29 -19.22 -25.78
CA ALA A 205 -14.17 -19.51 -24.64
C ALA A 205 -13.73 -20.78 -23.89
N ALA A 206 -13.34 -21.83 -24.63
CA ALA A 206 -12.80 -23.05 -24.04
C ALA A 206 -11.49 -22.79 -23.28
N PHE A 207 -10.61 -21.96 -23.83
CA PHE A 207 -9.34 -21.60 -23.21
C PHE A 207 -9.53 -20.79 -21.92
N ALA A 208 -10.40 -19.79 -21.95
CA ALA A 208 -10.78 -19.01 -20.78
C ALA A 208 -11.41 -19.88 -19.68
N GLY A 209 -12.37 -20.73 -20.05
CA GLY A 209 -13.03 -21.67 -19.13
C GLY A 209 -12.04 -22.66 -18.50
N ALA A 210 -11.11 -23.22 -19.28
CA ALA A 210 -10.10 -24.16 -18.79
C ALA A 210 -9.13 -23.54 -17.78
N LEU A 211 -8.99 -22.21 -17.75
CA LEU A 211 -8.11 -21.48 -16.84
C LEU A 211 -8.86 -20.76 -15.71
N GLY A 212 -10.19 -20.71 -15.75
CA GLY A 212 -10.98 -19.87 -14.85
C GLY A 212 -10.66 -18.38 -15.01
N LEU A 213 -10.41 -17.96 -16.25
CA LEU A 213 -10.14 -16.57 -16.63
C LEU A 213 -11.29 -16.04 -17.49
N ALA A 214 -11.35 -14.72 -17.67
CA ALA A 214 -12.34 -14.11 -18.54
C ALA A 214 -11.98 -14.31 -20.02
N PRO A 215 -12.96 -14.49 -20.93
CA PRO A 215 -12.69 -14.39 -22.35
C PRO A 215 -12.28 -12.96 -22.70
N ALA A 216 -11.26 -12.81 -23.55
CA ALA A 216 -10.96 -11.52 -24.17
C ALA A 216 -11.86 -11.31 -25.39
N GLY A 217 -12.58 -10.17 -25.43
CA GLY A 217 -13.35 -9.78 -26.62
C GLY A 217 -12.44 -9.55 -27.84
N LEU A 218 -11.36 -8.79 -27.65
CA LEU A 218 -10.28 -8.60 -28.61
C LEU A 218 -8.94 -8.98 -27.99
N PRO A 219 -7.98 -9.51 -28.77
CA PRO A 219 -6.59 -9.60 -28.34
C PRO A 219 -6.09 -8.24 -27.84
N TRP A 220 -5.28 -8.24 -26.79
CA TRP A 220 -4.85 -7.04 -26.09
C TRP A 220 -3.33 -6.94 -25.97
N HIS A 221 -2.60 -7.48 -26.98
CA HIS A 221 -1.14 -7.48 -27.01
C HIS A 221 -0.54 -6.09 -26.71
N THR A 222 -1.12 -5.03 -27.27
CA THR A 222 -0.70 -3.64 -27.04
C THR A 222 -1.70 -2.79 -26.25
N ARG A 223 -2.95 -3.25 -26.09
CA ARG A 223 -3.93 -2.61 -25.20
C ARG A 223 -3.70 -3.05 -23.75
N ARG A 224 -2.74 -2.42 -23.06
CA ARG A 224 -2.29 -2.81 -21.71
C ARG A 224 -3.22 -2.41 -20.55
N THR A 225 -4.45 -1.95 -20.82
CA THR A 225 -5.45 -1.61 -19.78
C THR A 225 -5.68 -2.73 -18.74
N PRO A 226 -5.70 -4.04 -19.09
CA PRO A 226 -5.79 -5.08 -18.07
C PRO A 226 -4.66 -5.02 -17.04
N VAL A 227 -3.45 -4.69 -17.46
CA VAL A 227 -2.27 -4.61 -16.58
C VAL A 227 -2.29 -3.32 -15.77
N THR A 228 -2.61 -2.18 -16.38
CA THR A 228 -2.67 -0.90 -15.64
C THR A 228 -3.80 -0.91 -14.61
N ALA A 229 -4.95 -1.50 -14.90
CA ALA A 229 -6.05 -1.64 -13.95
C ALA A 229 -5.65 -2.45 -12.70
N ILE A 230 -4.89 -3.54 -12.90
CA ILE A 230 -4.31 -4.31 -11.78
C ILE A 230 -3.34 -3.41 -11.01
N GLY A 231 -2.44 -2.70 -11.70
CA GLY A 231 -1.50 -1.77 -11.07
C GLY A 231 -2.18 -0.72 -10.18
N ASP A 232 -3.24 -0.08 -10.69
CA ASP A 232 -4.01 0.95 -9.98
C ASP A 232 -4.69 0.39 -8.73
N ALA A 233 -5.30 -0.80 -8.84
CA ALA A 233 -5.97 -1.44 -7.71
C ALA A 233 -4.98 -1.87 -6.62
N LEU A 234 -3.82 -2.41 -7.01
CA LEU A 234 -2.76 -2.79 -6.06
C LEU A 234 -2.15 -1.57 -5.36
N ALA A 235 -1.91 -0.47 -6.10
CA ALA A 235 -1.43 0.78 -5.53
C ALA A 235 -2.44 1.36 -4.52
N THR A 236 -3.73 1.39 -4.88
CA THR A 236 -4.81 1.84 -3.98
C THR A 236 -4.85 1.02 -2.70
N ALA A 237 -4.72 -0.31 -2.80
CA ALA A 237 -4.66 -1.18 -1.63
C ALA A 237 -3.45 -0.86 -0.73
N THR A 238 -2.27 -0.68 -1.31
CA THR A 238 -1.08 -0.34 -0.52
C THR A 238 -1.15 1.07 0.09
N ASP A 239 -1.79 2.03 -0.56
CA ASP A 239 -2.00 3.38 -0.04
C ASP A 239 -2.88 3.35 1.21
N ALA A 240 -4.01 2.62 1.15
CA ALA A 240 -4.92 2.45 2.28
C ALA A 240 -4.21 1.83 3.51
N LEU A 241 -3.43 0.77 3.28
CA LEU A 241 -2.63 0.14 4.35
C LEU A 241 -1.50 1.05 4.84
N GLY A 242 -0.91 1.85 3.95
CA GLY A 242 0.15 2.79 4.24
C GLY A 242 -0.27 3.92 5.18
N VAL A 243 -1.49 4.44 5.02
CA VAL A 243 -2.08 5.46 5.92
C VAL A 243 -2.25 4.89 7.32
N LEU A 244 -2.85 3.70 7.45
CA LEU A 244 -2.98 3.01 8.75
C LEU A 244 -1.61 2.80 9.40
N ALA A 245 -0.63 2.33 8.64
CA ALA A 245 0.71 2.10 9.15
C ALA A 245 1.41 3.40 9.60
N ALA A 246 1.28 4.47 8.82
CA ALA A 246 1.82 5.79 9.15
C ALA A 246 1.24 6.33 10.46
N ASP A 247 -0.08 6.19 10.65
CA ASP A 247 -0.74 6.59 11.90
C ASP A 247 -0.23 5.77 13.09
N VAL A 248 -0.08 4.45 12.95
CA VAL A 248 0.49 3.62 14.04
C VAL A 248 1.92 4.04 14.37
N LEU A 249 2.75 4.36 13.37
CA LEU A 249 4.10 4.86 13.58
C LEU A 249 4.12 6.19 14.34
N LEU A 250 3.18 7.10 14.05
CA LEU A 250 3.08 8.40 14.72
C LEU A 250 2.55 8.24 16.15
N LEU A 251 1.44 7.53 16.31
CA LEU A 251 0.72 7.39 17.57
C LEU A 251 1.44 6.47 18.56
N GLY A 252 2.29 5.58 18.06
CA GLY A 252 3.11 4.67 18.86
C GLY A 252 4.42 5.26 19.38
N ARG A 253 4.77 6.49 19.01
CA ARG A 253 5.94 7.19 19.55
C ARG A 253 5.83 7.34 21.07
N PRO A 254 6.92 7.23 21.86
CA PRO A 254 6.86 7.33 23.31
C PRO A 254 6.19 8.61 23.84
N GLU A 255 6.34 9.73 23.13
CA GLU A 255 5.76 11.02 23.46
C GLU A 255 4.24 11.06 23.23
N THR A 256 3.72 10.17 22.37
CA THR A 256 2.29 10.02 22.07
C THR A 256 1.66 8.88 22.86
N ALA A 257 2.22 7.67 22.71
CA ALA A 257 1.87 6.44 23.41
C ALA A 257 0.36 6.11 23.39
N GLU A 258 -0.33 6.47 22.30
CA GLU A 258 -1.76 6.25 22.12
C GLU A 258 -2.06 4.84 21.59
N VAL A 259 -1.14 4.27 20.79
CA VAL A 259 -1.27 2.90 20.26
C VAL A 259 0.05 2.15 20.37
N ARG A 260 0.00 0.81 20.37
CA ARG A 260 1.19 -0.04 20.35
C ARG A 260 0.97 -1.25 19.47
N GLU A 261 1.92 -1.52 18.58
CA GLU A 261 1.99 -2.77 17.83
C GLU A 261 2.44 -3.90 18.77
N THR A 262 1.63 -4.96 18.91
CA THR A 262 2.02 -6.18 19.61
C THR A 262 2.06 -7.36 18.66
N GLY A 263 3.23 -7.60 18.06
CA GLY A 263 3.48 -8.76 17.20
C GLY A 263 3.82 -10.02 17.99
N ALA A 264 4.22 -11.07 17.26
CA ALA A 264 4.72 -12.32 17.84
C ALA A 264 5.82 -12.10 18.89
N PRO A 265 5.94 -12.98 19.91
CA PRO A 265 6.96 -12.86 20.95
C PRO A 265 8.35 -12.57 20.37
N GLY A 266 8.99 -11.51 20.84
CA GLY A 266 10.32 -11.09 20.38
C GLY A 266 10.33 -10.15 19.16
N ARG A 267 9.24 -9.99 18.39
CA ARG A 267 9.21 -9.05 17.27
C ARG A 267 9.41 -7.62 17.75
N GLY A 268 10.29 -6.89 17.06
CA GLY A 268 10.61 -5.50 17.36
C GLY A 268 11.41 -5.27 18.64
N GLY A 269 11.81 -6.33 19.36
CA GLY A 269 12.71 -6.21 20.50
C GLY A 269 14.10 -5.71 20.07
N SER A 270 14.75 -4.94 20.94
CA SER A 270 16.16 -4.55 20.77
C SER A 270 17.05 -5.44 21.65
N SER A 271 18.13 -5.96 21.07
CA SER A 271 19.17 -6.69 21.82
C SER A 271 19.94 -5.80 22.79
N THR A 272 19.99 -4.49 22.53
CA THR A 272 20.73 -3.50 23.35
C THR A 272 19.84 -2.82 24.39
N MET A 273 18.55 -2.62 24.10
CA MET A 273 17.62 -1.90 24.97
C MET A 273 16.40 -2.77 25.32
N PRO A 274 16.36 -3.43 26.49
CA PRO A 274 15.32 -4.40 26.85
C PRO A 274 13.87 -3.86 26.82
N HIS A 275 13.70 -2.56 27.08
CA HIS A 275 12.39 -1.89 27.05
C HIS A 275 11.97 -1.44 25.65
N LYS A 276 12.88 -1.41 24.66
CA LYS A 276 12.63 -0.88 23.32
C LYS A 276 11.86 -1.90 22.48
N ARG A 277 10.69 -1.47 22.00
CA ARG A 277 9.80 -2.22 21.11
C ARG A 277 9.53 -1.39 19.87
N ASN A 278 10.07 -1.84 18.73
CA ASN A 278 9.90 -1.17 17.44
C ASN A 278 8.62 -1.64 16.74
N PRO A 279 7.83 -0.74 16.12
CA PRO A 279 6.65 -1.08 15.32
C PRO A 279 7.04 -1.61 13.92
N VAL A 280 7.62 -2.81 13.87
CA VAL A 280 8.26 -3.35 12.66
C VAL A 280 7.26 -3.58 11.53
N LEU A 281 6.07 -4.11 11.81
CA LEU A 281 5.07 -4.33 10.76
C LEU A 281 4.62 -2.99 10.18
N SER A 282 4.39 -1.99 11.03
CA SER A 282 4.03 -0.63 10.59
C SER A 282 5.12 -0.03 9.69
N VAL A 283 6.40 -0.20 10.02
CA VAL A 283 7.51 0.24 9.16
C VAL A 283 7.48 -0.46 7.80
N LEU A 284 7.29 -1.78 7.77
CA LEU A 284 7.34 -2.55 6.53
C LEU A 284 6.15 -2.27 5.61
N VAL A 285 4.93 -2.14 6.18
CA VAL A 285 3.73 -1.77 5.42
C VAL A 285 3.86 -0.35 4.87
N HIS A 286 4.34 0.60 5.67
CA HIS A 286 4.55 1.98 5.22
C HIS A 286 5.61 2.06 4.11
N ALA A 287 6.69 1.31 4.22
CA ALA A 287 7.71 1.22 3.16
C ALA A 287 7.17 0.62 1.86
N ALA A 288 6.24 -0.34 1.92
CA ALA A 288 5.59 -0.90 0.74
C ALA A 288 4.69 0.15 0.04
N ALA A 289 3.92 0.92 0.82
CA ALA A 289 3.10 2.00 0.32
C ALA A 289 3.91 3.10 -0.40
N GLN A 290 5.14 3.36 0.04
CA GLN A 290 6.02 4.31 -0.65
C GLN A 290 6.63 3.76 -1.95
N GLN A 291 6.72 2.43 -2.12
CA GLN A 291 7.27 1.80 -3.32
C GLN A 291 6.23 1.62 -4.43
N ALA A 292 5.00 1.23 -4.05
CA ALA A 292 3.97 0.80 -4.99
C ALA A 292 3.61 1.84 -6.07
N PRO A 293 3.44 3.15 -5.76
CA PRO A 293 3.08 4.14 -6.77
C PRO A 293 4.10 4.25 -7.92
N GLY A 294 5.40 4.13 -7.63
CA GLY A 294 6.44 4.16 -8.66
C GLY A 294 6.35 2.99 -9.63
N LEU A 295 6.01 1.80 -9.13
CA LEU A 295 5.80 0.61 -9.96
C LEU A 295 4.54 0.74 -10.81
N ALA A 296 3.43 1.23 -10.25
CA ALA A 296 2.21 1.50 -11.00
C ALA A 296 2.44 2.55 -12.11
N ALA A 297 3.19 3.61 -11.82
CA ALA A 297 3.58 4.61 -12.82
C ALA A 297 4.42 3.99 -13.95
N GLN A 298 5.32 3.06 -13.64
CA GLN A 298 6.07 2.32 -14.66
C GLN A 298 5.15 1.48 -15.56
N LEU A 299 4.10 0.85 -15.02
CA LEU A 299 3.12 0.12 -15.83
C LEU A 299 2.38 1.04 -16.80
N HIS A 300 1.96 2.23 -16.35
CA HIS A 300 1.35 3.24 -17.23
C HIS A 300 2.31 3.77 -18.30
N HIS A 301 3.58 3.98 -17.94
CA HIS A 301 4.61 4.37 -18.90
C HIS A 301 4.78 3.29 -19.99
N CYS A 302 4.86 2.02 -19.60
CA CYS A 302 4.94 0.90 -20.54
C CYS A 302 3.67 0.78 -21.41
N ALA A 303 2.50 0.99 -20.83
CA ALA A 303 1.24 0.98 -21.56
C ALA A 303 1.18 2.05 -22.66
N ALA A 304 1.66 3.26 -22.38
CA ALA A 304 1.72 4.34 -23.36
C ALA A 304 2.72 4.07 -24.50
N GLY A 305 3.78 3.32 -24.23
CA GLY A 305 4.80 2.91 -25.22
C GLY A 305 4.47 1.60 -25.96
N ALA A 306 3.30 1.00 -25.74
CA ALA A 306 2.93 -0.26 -26.37
C ALA A 306 2.46 -0.05 -27.83
N VAL A 307 3.41 -0.05 -28.77
CA VAL A 307 3.17 0.22 -30.20
C VAL A 307 3.00 -1.05 -31.05
N ASP A 308 2.37 -0.88 -32.21
CA ASP A 308 2.08 -1.92 -33.22
C ASP A 308 1.30 -3.13 -32.67
N GLU A 309 1.61 -4.35 -33.13
CA GLU A 309 0.98 -5.59 -32.66
C GLU A 309 1.77 -6.28 -31.54
N ARG A 310 2.99 -5.82 -31.24
CA ARG A 310 3.82 -6.28 -30.11
C ARG A 310 4.81 -5.18 -29.68
N PRO A 311 4.85 -4.79 -28.40
CA PRO A 311 5.75 -3.73 -27.96
C PRO A 311 7.24 -4.12 -28.00
N ASP A 312 8.07 -3.23 -28.51
CA ASP A 312 9.53 -3.36 -28.68
C ASP A 312 10.32 -2.82 -27.47
N GLY A 313 9.98 -3.33 -26.27
CA GLY A 313 10.70 -3.01 -25.03
C GLY A 313 9.77 -2.68 -23.88
N ALA A 314 8.70 -1.94 -24.14
CA ALA A 314 7.69 -1.62 -23.13
C ALA A 314 7.09 -2.88 -22.49
N TRP A 315 6.89 -3.95 -23.27
CA TRP A 315 6.44 -5.24 -22.75
C TRP A 315 7.44 -5.86 -21.77
N HIS A 316 8.73 -5.81 -22.07
CA HIS A 316 9.80 -6.35 -21.20
C HIS A 316 9.97 -5.53 -19.92
N ALA A 317 9.82 -4.21 -20.00
CA ALA A 317 9.90 -3.30 -18.86
C ALA A 317 8.68 -3.42 -17.91
N GLU A 318 7.55 -3.91 -18.41
CA GLU A 318 6.32 -4.13 -17.63
C GLU A 318 6.44 -5.30 -16.65
N TRP A 319 7.04 -6.43 -17.08
CA TRP A 319 7.06 -7.67 -16.29
C TRP A 319 7.66 -7.54 -14.89
N PRO A 320 8.88 -6.98 -14.70
CA PRO A 320 9.45 -6.87 -13.36
C PRO A 320 8.66 -5.90 -12.48
N ALA A 321 8.05 -4.86 -13.06
CA ALA A 321 7.22 -3.91 -12.31
C ALA A 321 5.93 -4.58 -11.80
N LEU A 322 5.22 -5.31 -12.66
CA LEU A 322 4.00 -6.02 -12.30
C LEU A 322 4.29 -7.10 -11.25
N ALA A 323 5.30 -7.95 -11.50
CA ALA A 323 5.67 -9.02 -10.56
C ALA A 323 6.04 -8.44 -9.18
N ARG A 324 6.83 -7.37 -9.15
CA ARG A 324 7.23 -6.74 -7.89
C ARG A 324 6.05 -6.11 -7.15
N LEU A 325 5.13 -5.48 -7.87
CA LEU A 325 3.95 -4.86 -7.28
C LEU A 325 3.00 -5.91 -6.69
N LEU A 326 2.80 -7.04 -7.37
CA LEU A 326 2.04 -8.18 -6.85
C LEU A 326 2.64 -8.72 -5.53
N GLU A 327 3.95 -8.97 -5.51
CA GLU A 327 4.64 -9.42 -4.30
C GLU A 327 4.53 -8.43 -3.14
N LEU A 328 4.73 -7.13 -3.44
CA LEU A 328 4.66 -6.06 -2.45
C LEU A 328 3.28 -5.96 -1.83
N ALA A 329 2.24 -5.93 -2.66
CA ALA A 329 0.87 -5.80 -2.19
C ALA A 329 0.46 -6.99 -1.32
N VAL A 330 0.73 -8.24 -1.76
CA VAL A 330 0.46 -9.44 -0.95
C VAL A 330 1.26 -9.46 0.35
N THR A 331 2.53 -9.05 0.32
CA THR A 331 3.35 -8.98 1.54
C THR A 331 2.79 -7.95 2.52
N ALA A 332 2.44 -6.75 2.04
CA ALA A 332 1.89 -5.67 2.84
C ALA A 332 0.51 -6.02 3.41
N GLY A 333 -0.36 -6.67 2.62
CA GLY A 333 -1.67 -7.17 3.07
C GLY A 333 -1.53 -8.11 4.26
N GLY A 334 -0.73 -9.16 4.13
CA GLY A 334 -0.52 -10.11 5.23
C GLY A 334 0.17 -9.49 6.46
N GLN A 335 1.04 -8.49 6.27
CA GLN A 335 1.65 -7.75 7.39
C GLN A 335 0.65 -6.82 8.08
N ALA A 336 -0.21 -6.16 7.33
CA ALA A 336 -1.26 -5.29 7.86
C ALA A 336 -2.31 -6.09 8.63
N ALA A 337 -2.73 -7.25 8.12
CA ALA A 337 -3.65 -8.14 8.83
C ALA A 337 -3.10 -8.56 10.20
N GLU A 338 -1.80 -8.86 10.27
CA GLU A 338 -1.13 -9.18 11.54
C GLU A 338 -0.96 -7.94 12.44
N LEU A 339 -0.65 -6.78 11.86
CA LEU A 339 -0.53 -5.50 12.57
C LEU A 339 -1.83 -5.17 13.30
N VAL A 340 -2.96 -5.16 12.60
CA VAL A 340 -4.25 -4.79 13.22
C VAL A 340 -4.75 -5.85 14.19
N ALA A 341 -4.38 -7.13 13.99
CA ALA A 341 -4.67 -8.19 14.96
C ALA A 341 -3.95 -8.00 16.29
N GLY A 342 -2.75 -7.41 16.26
CA GLY A 342 -1.92 -7.13 17.42
C GLY A 342 -1.99 -5.68 17.91
N LEU A 343 -2.86 -4.83 17.36
CA LEU A 343 -2.87 -3.41 17.70
C LEU A 343 -3.52 -3.20 19.08
N ARG A 344 -2.80 -2.56 19.99
CA ARG A 344 -3.32 -2.16 21.31
C ARG A 344 -3.55 -0.66 21.35
N VAL A 345 -4.69 -0.27 21.90
CA VAL A 345 -5.14 1.12 22.02
C VAL A 345 -5.11 1.50 23.51
N ASP A 346 -4.46 2.62 23.83
CA ASP A 346 -4.42 3.17 25.20
C ASP A 346 -5.36 4.39 25.29
N THR A 347 -6.64 4.10 25.55
CA THR A 347 -7.70 5.10 25.67
C THR A 347 -7.49 6.03 26.88
N GLY A 348 -6.79 5.55 27.92
CA GLY A 348 -6.42 6.36 29.06
C GLY A 348 -5.38 7.43 28.70
N ALA A 349 -4.36 7.07 27.90
CA ALA A 349 -3.38 8.03 27.40
C ALA A 349 -4.03 9.08 26.48
N MET A 350 -4.96 8.68 25.62
CA MET A 350 -5.73 9.59 24.76
C MET A 350 -6.58 10.56 25.57
N ALA A 351 -7.37 10.05 26.53
CA ALA A 351 -8.24 10.86 27.36
C ALA A 351 -7.46 11.88 28.19
N ARG A 352 -6.39 11.46 28.88
CA ARG A 352 -5.53 12.38 29.65
C ARG A 352 -4.94 13.50 28.78
N ARG A 353 -4.54 13.18 27.55
CA ARG A 353 -4.01 14.17 26.61
C ARG A 353 -5.09 15.15 26.17
N ALA A 354 -6.29 14.64 25.83
CA ALA A 354 -7.40 15.48 25.43
C ALA A 354 -7.84 16.42 26.57
N GLU A 355 -7.90 15.91 27.80
CA GLU A 355 -8.22 16.70 29.00
C GLU A 355 -7.15 17.77 29.26
N HIS A 356 -5.87 17.42 29.17
CA HIS A 356 -4.77 18.37 29.33
C HIS A 356 -4.82 19.49 28.28
N ALA A 357 -5.12 19.15 27.03
CA ALA A 357 -5.19 20.09 25.92
C ALA A 357 -6.53 20.83 25.82
N ALA A 358 -7.51 20.54 26.68
CA ALA A 358 -8.90 20.99 26.53
C ALA A 358 -9.08 22.50 26.26
N PRO A 359 -8.33 23.43 26.90
CA PRO A 359 -8.45 24.85 26.60
C PRO A 359 -8.16 25.19 25.13
N ASP A 360 -7.18 24.52 24.53
CA ASP A 360 -6.80 24.73 23.14
C ASP A 360 -7.76 24.01 22.19
N LEU A 361 -8.14 22.76 22.50
CA LEU A 361 -9.05 21.98 21.65
C LEU A 361 -10.47 22.58 21.54
N LEU A 362 -10.88 23.35 22.56
CA LEU A 362 -12.20 23.95 22.67
C LEU A 362 -12.19 25.46 22.36
N ALA A 363 -11.05 26.01 21.97
CA ALA A 363 -10.85 27.46 21.80
C ALA A 363 -11.81 28.08 20.76
N GLU A 364 -12.16 27.35 19.70
CA GLU A 364 -13.09 27.83 18.65
C GLU A 364 -14.52 28.07 19.15
N ARG A 365 -14.88 27.59 20.35
CA ARG A 365 -16.18 27.87 20.98
C ARG A 365 -16.31 29.29 21.54
N GLY A 366 -15.26 30.09 21.50
CA GLY A 366 -15.31 31.49 21.94
C GLY A 366 -15.19 31.67 23.46
N VAL A 367 -14.55 30.76 24.19
CA VAL A 367 -14.08 31.07 25.55
C VAL A 367 -12.86 31.97 25.42
N SER A 368 -13.10 33.28 25.35
CA SER A 368 -12.08 34.31 25.34
C SER A 368 -11.08 34.04 26.48
N ARG A 369 -9.81 33.83 26.14
CA ARG A 369 -8.73 34.18 27.06
C ARG A 369 -8.91 35.66 27.36
N GLU A 370 -9.26 36.04 28.58
CA GLU A 370 -8.92 37.40 29.01
C GLU A 370 -7.39 37.51 28.90
N PRO A 371 -6.85 38.50 28.17
CA PRO A 371 -5.42 38.71 28.13
C PRO A 371 -5.00 39.14 29.54
N GLY A 372 -4.40 38.22 30.29
CA GLY A 372 -3.72 38.54 31.55
C GLY A 372 -2.71 39.66 31.30
N GLY A 373 -2.86 40.76 32.03
CA GLY A 373 -2.19 42.02 31.79
C GLY A 373 -0.68 41.90 31.56
N LEU A 374 -0.25 42.28 30.37
CA LEU A 374 1.11 42.75 30.16
C LEU A 374 1.16 44.17 30.73
N ALA A 375 1.75 44.29 31.91
CA ALA A 375 2.09 45.56 32.52
C ALA A 375 2.90 46.40 31.54
N GLU A 376 2.35 47.56 31.18
CA GLU A 376 3.10 48.64 30.56
C GLU A 376 4.29 49.00 31.45
N ARG A 377 5.50 48.76 30.95
CA ARG A 377 6.68 49.53 31.37
C ARG A 377 7.10 50.38 30.18
N GLY A 378 6.91 51.68 30.36
CA GLY A 378 7.14 52.69 29.34
C GLY A 378 8.60 52.85 28.93
N GLY A 379 8.79 53.54 27.81
CA GLY A 379 10.09 53.96 27.31
C GLY A 379 10.01 54.72 25.99
N SER A 380 9.73 56.03 26.10
CA SER A 380 10.21 57.14 25.25
C SER A 380 9.94 57.20 23.72
N ARG A 381 9.07 58.16 23.34
CA ARG A 381 9.27 59.31 22.40
C ARG A 381 10.47 59.22 21.44
N GLU A 382 10.41 59.54 20.14
CA GLU A 382 9.76 60.69 19.45
C GLU A 382 9.79 60.49 17.88
N PRO A 383 9.43 61.45 16.97
CA PRO A 383 8.51 61.20 15.85
C PRO A 383 9.06 61.52 14.42
N GLY A 384 8.27 61.21 13.37
CA GLY A 384 8.36 61.87 12.05
C GLY A 384 8.37 60.93 10.83
N GLY A 385 7.34 61.03 9.97
CA GLY A 385 7.32 60.44 8.60
C GLY A 385 7.95 61.38 7.56
N PRO A 386 7.63 61.31 6.24
CA PRO A 386 6.95 60.26 5.48
C PRO A 386 7.64 59.86 4.13
N SER A 387 7.12 58.78 3.52
CA SER A 387 6.83 58.54 2.08
C SER A 387 7.90 58.59 0.95
N GLU A 388 7.55 57.81 -0.10
CA GLU A 388 8.04 57.79 -1.51
C GLU A 388 9.38 57.09 -1.76
N GLN A 389 9.66 56.42 -2.88
CA GLN A 389 8.98 55.79 -4.03
C GLN A 389 10.13 55.12 -4.83
N ASP A 390 9.81 54.08 -5.60
CA ASP A 390 10.47 53.64 -6.84
C ASP A 390 11.99 53.38 -6.94
N GLY A 391 12.33 52.29 -7.62
CA GLY A 391 13.67 52.12 -8.19
C GLY A 391 14.08 50.67 -8.41
N ALA A 392 13.68 50.11 -9.55
CA ALA A 392 14.16 48.83 -10.05
C ALA A 392 15.67 48.86 -10.41
N ALA A 393 16.19 47.64 -10.59
CA ALA A 393 17.28 47.23 -11.48
C ALA A 393 18.67 46.96 -10.87
N GLU A 394 18.95 45.65 -10.83
CA GLU A 394 20.05 45.00 -11.55
C GLU A 394 21.44 44.83 -10.90
N ARG A 395 21.81 43.54 -10.91
CA ARG A 395 23.14 42.93 -11.11
C ARG A 395 24.13 42.98 -9.94
N GLY A 396 24.54 41.78 -9.52
CA GLY A 396 25.96 41.57 -9.21
C GLY A 396 26.29 40.40 -8.28
N VAL A 397 26.65 39.27 -8.90
CA VAL A 397 27.84 38.46 -8.55
C VAL A 397 27.83 37.65 -7.23
N SER A 398 27.80 36.34 -7.43
CA SER A 398 28.63 35.28 -6.85
C SER A 398 28.94 35.32 -5.34
N ARG A 399 28.40 34.34 -4.61
CA ARG A 399 29.01 33.80 -3.40
C ARG A 399 28.96 32.27 -3.42
N GLU A 400 30.14 31.66 -3.50
CA GLU A 400 30.33 30.27 -3.07
C GLU A 400 30.24 30.19 -1.54
N PRO A 401 29.71 29.09 -0.97
CA PRO A 401 29.63 28.92 0.47
C PRO A 401 30.90 28.22 1.01
N SER A 402 31.46 28.81 2.06
CA SER A 402 32.48 28.20 2.92
C SER A 402 31.82 27.55 4.16
N GLY A 403 32.28 26.35 4.51
CA GLY A 403 32.00 25.63 5.75
C GLY A 403 31.55 24.18 5.53
N PRO A 404 32.20 23.20 6.18
CA PRO A 404 31.78 22.92 7.54
C PRO A 404 32.92 22.78 8.57
N ALA A 405 32.51 22.98 9.81
CA ALA A 405 33.29 22.84 11.03
C ALA A 405 33.48 21.36 11.41
N GLU A 406 34.69 21.01 11.83
CA GLU A 406 34.99 19.80 12.59
C GLU A 406 35.34 20.14 14.04
N GLN A 407 35.04 19.15 14.87
CA GLN A 407 35.08 19.11 16.32
C GLN A 407 36.50 19.13 16.86
N ASP A 408 36.68 19.64 18.09
CA ASP A 408 37.42 18.94 19.15
C ASP A 408 37.30 19.70 20.49
N GLY A 409 37.00 18.96 21.57
CA GLY A 409 37.28 19.40 22.95
C GLY A 409 38.71 18.99 23.35
N PRO A 410 39.09 18.87 24.64
CA PRO A 410 38.40 19.22 25.89
C PRO A 410 39.30 20.06 26.85
N ALA A 411 38.79 20.51 28.01
CA ALA A 411 39.60 20.68 29.22
C ALA A 411 38.75 20.90 30.49
N GLU A 412 39.14 20.20 31.54
CA GLU A 412 38.66 20.19 32.92
C GLU A 412 38.98 21.50 33.69
N GLN A 413 38.22 21.80 34.76
CA GLN A 413 38.79 22.01 36.11
C GLN A 413 37.73 22.26 37.21
N ASP A 414 37.98 21.63 38.35
CA ASP A 414 37.28 21.69 39.64
C ASP A 414 37.40 23.04 40.38
N GLY A 415 36.43 23.36 41.26
CA GLY A 415 36.66 24.24 42.43
C GLY A 415 35.40 24.92 43.00
N PRO A 416 35.32 25.21 44.33
CA PRO A 416 34.11 24.95 45.13
C PRO A 416 33.33 26.18 45.69
N ALA A 417 32.15 25.85 46.23
CA ALA A 417 31.29 26.43 47.29
C ALA A 417 31.47 27.89 47.78
N GLU A 418 30.34 28.60 47.94
CA GLU A 418 29.77 29.04 49.25
C GLU A 418 28.59 30.04 49.08
N GLY A 419 27.63 29.97 50.03
CA GLY A 419 27.06 31.18 50.63
C GLY A 419 25.70 31.73 50.15
N GLY A 420 24.64 31.44 50.92
CA GLY A 420 23.94 32.52 51.63
C GLY A 420 22.59 33.06 51.12
N ALA A 421 21.65 33.06 52.08
CA ALA A 421 20.58 34.04 52.32
C ALA A 421 19.18 33.80 51.72
N SER A 422 18.34 33.31 52.63
CA SER A 422 16.88 33.39 52.69
C SER A 422 16.29 34.77 52.34
N ARG A 423 15.14 34.77 51.66
CA ARG A 423 14.18 35.89 51.70
C ARG A 423 12.76 35.36 51.90
N GLU A 424 12.07 36.11 52.75
CA GLU A 424 10.84 35.78 53.46
C GLU A 424 9.60 35.71 52.57
N LEU A 425 8.70 34.80 52.95
CA LEU A 425 7.35 34.61 52.40
C LEU A 425 6.40 35.66 53.02
N GLY A 426 5.85 36.54 52.18
CA GLY A 426 4.68 37.37 52.52
C GLY A 426 3.37 36.63 52.19
N GLY A 427 2.43 36.63 53.13
CA GLY A 427 1.14 35.91 53.09
C GLY A 427 0.09 36.47 52.11
N PRO A 428 -1.09 35.82 52.03
CA PRO A 428 -2.03 35.97 50.93
C PRO A 428 -2.95 37.19 51.11
N ALA A 429 -3.29 37.84 49.99
CA ALA A 429 -4.38 38.80 49.91
C ALA A 429 -5.56 38.13 49.19
N GLU A 430 -6.68 37.97 49.88
CA GLU A 430 -7.98 37.66 49.28
C GLU A 430 -8.55 38.88 48.55
N PRO A 431 -9.24 38.68 47.41
CA PRO A 431 -10.28 39.60 46.99
C PRO A 431 -11.64 38.90 46.97
N ASP A 432 -12.54 39.40 47.82
CA ASP A 432 -13.99 39.26 47.71
C ASP A 432 -14.47 39.80 46.35
N GLY A 433 -15.20 38.99 45.59
CA GLY A 433 -15.87 39.35 44.34
C GLY A 433 -17.15 38.52 44.15
N PRO A 434 -18.24 39.10 43.59
CA PRO A 434 -19.59 38.60 43.78
C PRO A 434 -19.92 37.36 42.95
N ALA A 435 -20.88 36.60 43.48
CA ALA A 435 -21.44 35.33 43.02
C ALA A 435 -21.52 35.13 41.50
N ASP A 436 -20.93 34.01 41.11
CA ASP A 436 -20.95 33.31 39.84
C ASP A 436 -22.37 33.26 39.21
N GLN A 437 -22.53 33.91 38.05
CA GLN A 437 -23.72 33.74 37.23
C GLN A 437 -23.63 32.38 36.53
N TYR A 438 -24.54 31.47 36.91
CA TYR A 438 -24.80 30.18 36.30
C TYR A 438 -24.64 30.20 34.76
N ARG A 439 -23.45 29.86 34.27
CA ARG A 439 -23.22 29.44 32.88
C ARG A 439 -23.60 27.96 32.80
N PRO A 440 -24.40 27.52 31.81
CA PRO A 440 -24.49 26.09 31.51
C PRO A 440 -23.06 25.57 31.35
N THR A 441 -22.66 24.59 32.16
CA THR A 441 -21.30 24.02 32.10
C THR A 441 -21.06 23.59 30.66
N ALA A 442 -20.21 24.33 29.94
CA ALA A 442 -19.90 24.01 28.56
C ALA A 442 -19.45 22.54 28.50
N PRO A 443 -19.95 21.72 27.56
CA PRO A 443 -19.62 20.31 27.55
C PRO A 443 -18.10 20.16 27.48
N GLY A 444 -17.48 19.34 28.33
CA GLY A 444 -16.03 19.08 28.24
C GLY A 444 -15.63 18.49 26.88
N VAL A 445 -14.39 18.05 26.71
CA VAL A 445 -13.89 17.47 25.44
C VAL A 445 -14.79 16.34 24.88
N ARG A 446 -15.41 15.55 25.77
CA ARG A 446 -16.40 14.50 25.41
C ARG A 446 -17.68 15.02 24.78
N GLY A 447 -18.09 16.25 25.09
CA GLY A 447 -19.26 16.87 24.50
C GLY A 447 -18.95 17.75 23.28
N TYR A 448 -17.73 17.66 22.71
CA TYR A 448 -17.35 18.32 21.46
C TYR A 448 -16.95 17.35 20.36
N LEU A 449 -17.68 16.25 20.23
CA LEU A 449 -17.36 15.21 19.25
C LEU A 449 -18.20 15.28 17.97
N GLY A 450 -19.16 16.21 17.90
CA GLY A 450 -20.06 16.36 16.74
C GLY A 450 -20.70 15.02 16.35
N GLU A 451 -20.58 14.66 15.07
CA GLU A 451 -21.13 13.43 14.50
C GLU A 451 -20.17 12.24 14.54
N ALA A 452 -19.04 12.31 15.27
CA ALA A 452 -18.00 11.27 15.22
C ALA A 452 -18.55 9.84 15.41
N GLY A 453 -19.42 9.64 16.40
CA GLY A 453 -20.04 8.32 16.64
C GLY A 453 -20.95 7.87 15.49
N ALA A 454 -21.74 8.76 14.91
CA ALA A 454 -22.63 8.44 13.79
C ALA A 454 -21.85 8.08 12.52
N LEU A 455 -20.74 8.79 12.27
CA LEU A 455 -19.82 8.48 11.16
C LEU A 455 -19.14 7.12 11.33
N VAL A 456 -18.78 6.75 12.57
CA VAL A 456 -18.26 5.41 12.88
C VAL A 456 -19.29 4.34 12.55
N ASP A 457 -20.53 4.50 13.01
CA ASP A 457 -21.60 3.54 12.77
C ASP A 457 -21.88 3.37 11.26
N ALA A 458 -21.90 4.47 10.51
CA ALA A 458 -22.08 4.47 9.06
C ALA A 458 -20.96 3.73 8.32
N ALA A 459 -19.69 4.00 8.67
CA ALA A 459 -18.55 3.34 8.04
C ALA A 459 -18.52 1.82 8.32
N VAL A 460 -18.86 1.44 9.55
CA VAL A 460 -18.93 0.02 9.95
C VAL A 460 -20.07 -0.69 9.22
N ALA A 461 -21.26 -0.09 9.14
CA ALA A 461 -22.39 -0.67 8.44
C ALA A 461 -22.10 -0.82 6.93
N ALA A 462 -21.44 0.17 6.31
CA ALA A 462 -21.03 0.10 4.92
C ALA A 462 -20.04 -1.05 4.67
N TRP A 463 -19.05 -1.23 5.54
CA TRP A 463 -18.11 -2.35 5.45
C TRP A 463 -18.81 -3.71 5.56
N GLU A 464 -19.70 -3.88 6.54
CA GLU A 464 -20.41 -5.15 6.74
C GLU A 464 -21.32 -5.52 5.57
N ALA A 465 -21.86 -4.52 4.86
CA ALA A 465 -22.65 -4.73 3.66
C ALA A 465 -21.82 -5.09 2.42
N GLN A 466 -20.52 -4.76 2.40
CA GLN A 466 -19.65 -4.88 1.23
C GLN A 466 -18.67 -6.06 1.29
N ARG A 467 -18.24 -6.48 2.48
CA ARG A 467 -17.11 -7.41 2.66
C ARG A 467 -17.30 -8.82 2.08
N ASP A 468 -18.56 -9.23 1.91
CA ASP A 468 -18.95 -10.51 1.33
C ASP A 468 -18.98 -10.39 -0.20
#